data_AF-A0A3M0ZLX1-F1
#
_entry.id   AF-A0A3M0ZLX1-F1
#
_cell.length_a   1.000
_cell.length_b   1.000
_cell.length_c   1.000
_cell.angle_alpha   90.00
_cell.angle_beta   90.00
_cell.angle_gamma   90.00
#
_symmetry.space_group_name_H-M   'P 1'
#
loop_
_entity.id
_entity.type
_entity.pdbx_description
1 polymer ?
#
loop_
_entity_poly.entity_id
_entity_poly.type
_entity_poly.pdbx_seq_one_letter_code
_entity_poly.pdbx_strand_id
1 'polypeptide(L)'
;MSMTPRERILAVLHGEIPDCVPCCPDISNMVPARLTGKPFWDIYAYQDPPLWKAHIDALNYFDLDGGFELFADPLADDHGWEERVVHRYDDGRFVTQRYNPEQDEWGKYVTVYTT
;
A
#
# COMPACT_ATOMS: atom_id res chain seq x y z
N MET A 1 10.17 -6.59 -32.03
CA MET A 1 8.88 -6.75 -31.31
C MET A 1 9.03 -5.98 -30.01
N SER A 2 8.00 -5.24 -29.59
CA SER A 2 8.02 -4.52 -28.31
C SER A 2 7.53 -5.46 -27.20
N MET A 3 8.26 -5.49 -26.09
CA MET A 3 7.90 -6.23 -24.88
C MET A 3 6.94 -5.40 -24.03
N THR A 4 6.00 -6.08 -23.39
CA THR A 4 5.20 -5.51 -22.30
C THR A 4 6.08 -5.24 -21.07
N PRO A 5 5.63 -4.38 -20.13
CA PRO A 5 6.39 -4.14 -18.91
C PRO A 5 6.73 -5.40 -18.11
N ARG A 6 5.78 -6.34 -18.05
CA ARG A 6 5.98 -7.64 -17.40
C ARG A 6 7.06 -8.48 -18.10
N GLU A 7 7.04 -8.54 -19.43
CA GLU A 7 8.04 -9.29 -20.20
C GLU A 7 9.44 -8.70 -20.02
N ARG A 8 9.55 -7.37 -19.97
CA ARG A 8 10.81 -6.66 -19.75
C ARG A 8 11.44 -7.00 -18.40
N ILE A 9 10.64 -7.00 -17.34
CA ILE A 9 11.10 -7.36 -15.99
C ILE A 9 11.54 -8.81 -15.92
N LEU A 10 10.76 -9.73 -16.47
CA LEU A 10 11.11 -11.14 -16.47
C LEU A 10 12.38 -11.42 -17.28
N ALA A 11 12.56 -10.80 -18.44
CA ALA A 11 13.77 -10.94 -19.24
C ALA A 11 15.02 -10.56 -18.43
N VAL A 12 15.02 -9.39 -17.75
CA VAL A 12 16.14 -8.96 -16.91
C VAL A 12 16.38 -9.92 -15.74
N LEU A 13 15.33 -10.37 -15.06
CA LEU A 13 15.44 -11.34 -13.95
C LEU A 13 15.98 -12.71 -14.41
N HIS A 14 15.76 -13.08 -15.67
CA HIS A 14 16.32 -14.28 -16.29
C HIS A 14 17.73 -14.09 -16.89
N GLY A 15 18.30 -12.89 -16.83
CA GLY A 15 19.60 -12.58 -17.44
C GLY A 15 19.56 -12.47 -18.96
N GLU A 16 18.38 -12.25 -19.54
CA GLU A 16 18.15 -12.04 -20.97
C GLU A 16 18.25 -10.54 -21.32
N ILE A 17 18.31 -10.23 -22.62
CA ILE A 17 18.36 -8.86 -23.11
C ILE A 17 16.93 -8.37 -23.41
N PRO A 18 16.40 -7.39 -22.64
CA PRO A 18 15.10 -6.80 -22.93
C PRO A 18 15.14 -5.88 -24.17
N ASP A 19 13.97 -5.47 -24.66
CA ASP A 19 13.85 -4.52 -25.77
C ASP A 19 14.32 -3.09 -25.42
N CYS A 20 14.26 -2.70 -24.14
CA CYS A 20 14.91 -1.52 -23.57
C CYS A 20 15.17 -1.73 -22.06
N VAL A 21 15.89 -0.78 -21.43
CA VAL A 21 16.14 -0.83 -19.97
C VAL A 21 14.82 -0.61 -19.21
N PRO A 22 14.39 -1.52 -18.31
CA PRO A 22 13.17 -1.31 -17.53
C PRO A 22 13.27 -0.14 -16.56
N CYS A 23 12.18 0.61 -16.41
CA CYS A 23 12.06 1.75 -15.51
C CYS A 23 11.18 1.42 -14.31
N CYS A 24 11.80 1.07 -13.17
CA CYS A 24 11.13 0.68 -11.92
C CYS A 24 11.54 1.55 -10.72
N PRO A 25 11.21 2.85 -10.69
CA PRO A 25 11.51 3.67 -9.52
C PRO A 25 10.69 3.21 -8.30
N ASP A 26 11.27 3.30 -7.10
CA ASP A 26 10.51 3.11 -5.86
C ASP A 26 9.59 4.31 -5.64
N ILE A 27 8.32 4.11 -5.96
CA ILE A 27 7.26 5.11 -5.79
C ILE A 27 6.22 4.67 -4.77
N SER A 28 6.41 3.56 -4.06
CA SER A 28 5.36 2.78 -3.36
C SER A 28 4.45 3.50 -2.36
N ASN A 29 4.79 4.73 -1.94
CA ASN A 29 4.04 5.50 -0.95
C ASN A 29 3.57 6.86 -1.48
N MET A 30 4.46 7.85 -1.48
CA MET A 30 4.07 9.27 -1.60
C MET A 30 3.43 9.60 -2.95
N VAL A 31 3.92 8.99 -4.04
CA VAL A 31 3.46 9.29 -5.40
C VAL A 31 2.06 8.69 -5.66
N PRO A 32 1.81 7.39 -5.44
CA PRO A 32 0.48 6.79 -5.45
C PRO A 32 -0.51 7.51 -4.55
N ALA A 33 -0.12 7.78 -3.31
CA ALA A 33 -0.99 8.45 -2.35
C ALA A 33 -1.43 9.82 -2.87
N ARG A 34 -0.48 10.61 -3.36
CA ARG A 34 -0.75 11.93 -3.94
C ARG A 34 -1.61 11.86 -5.20
N LEU A 35 -1.42 10.84 -6.03
CA LEU A 35 -2.14 10.63 -7.29
C LEU A 35 -3.62 10.34 -7.07
N THR A 36 -3.99 9.71 -5.94
CA THR A 36 -5.41 9.48 -5.59
C THR A 36 -6.21 10.78 -5.41
N GLY A 37 -5.53 11.90 -5.13
CA GLY A 37 -6.18 13.17 -4.77
C GLY A 37 -6.83 13.19 -3.38
N LYS A 38 -6.73 12.09 -2.62
CA LYS A 38 -7.29 11.96 -1.27
C LYS A 38 -6.27 12.36 -0.20
N PRO A 39 -6.74 12.74 1.00
CA PRO A 39 -5.87 12.83 2.16
C PRO A 39 -5.18 11.50 2.48
N PHE A 40 -3.97 11.57 3.03
CA PHE A 40 -3.17 10.38 3.37
C PHE A 40 -3.92 9.41 4.31
N TRP A 41 -4.69 9.92 5.27
CA TRP A 41 -5.42 9.08 6.21
C TRP A 41 -6.56 8.27 5.57
N ASP A 42 -7.14 8.72 4.45
CA ASP A 42 -8.13 7.93 3.70
C ASP A 42 -7.51 6.63 3.18
N ILE A 43 -6.23 6.69 2.81
CA ILE A 43 -5.49 5.54 2.30
C ILE A 43 -4.99 4.66 3.45
N TYR A 44 -4.41 5.28 4.48
CA TYR A 44 -3.73 4.55 5.56
C TYR A 44 -4.65 4.04 6.67
N ALA A 45 -5.71 4.78 7.01
CA ALA A 45 -6.66 4.37 8.05
C ALA A 45 -7.86 3.65 7.46
N TYR A 46 -8.36 4.13 6.31
CA TYR A 46 -9.62 3.64 5.75
C TYR A 46 -9.44 2.72 4.53
N GLN A 47 -8.20 2.56 4.05
CA GLN A 47 -7.90 1.77 2.84
C GLN A 47 -8.77 2.14 1.64
N ASP A 48 -8.97 3.45 1.43
CA ASP A 48 -9.81 3.98 0.36
C ASP A 48 -9.01 4.90 -0.59
N PRO A 49 -8.44 4.38 -1.70
CA PRO A 49 -8.25 2.96 -2.00
C PRO A 49 -7.11 2.36 -1.16
N PRO A 50 -6.99 1.02 -1.07
CA PRO A 50 -5.85 0.41 -0.40
C PRO A 50 -4.55 0.76 -1.12
N LEU A 51 -3.46 0.95 -0.37
CA LEU A 51 -2.19 1.46 -0.90
C LEU A 51 -1.64 0.64 -2.08
N TRP A 52 -1.75 -0.69 -2.03
CA TRP A 52 -1.31 -1.57 -3.12
C TRP A 52 -2.04 -1.24 -4.43
N LYS A 53 -3.33 -0.89 -4.36
CA LYS A 53 -4.14 -0.57 -5.54
C LYS A 53 -3.74 0.79 -6.09
N ALA A 54 -3.57 1.78 -5.21
CA ALA A 54 -3.04 3.09 -5.59
C ALA A 54 -1.67 2.95 -6.28
N HIS A 55 -0.80 2.08 -5.78
CA HIS A 55 0.52 1.82 -6.37
C HIS A 55 0.42 1.25 -7.78
N ILE A 56 -0.38 0.20 -7.98
CA ILE A 56 -0.58 -0.38 -9.32
C ILE A 56 -1.21 0.63 -10.28
N ASP A 57 -2.15 1.45 -9.82
CA ASP A 57 -2.75 2.50 -10.63
C ASP A 57 -1.71 3.58 -11.02
N ALA A 58 -0.77 3.91 -10.12
CA ALA A 58 0.34 4.81 -10.43
C ALA A 58 1.32 4.23 -11.46
N LEU A 59 1.66 2.94 -11.36
CA LEU A 59 2.51 2.27 -12.37
C LEU A 59 1.88 2.35 -13.77
N ASN A 60 0.57 2.10 -13.87
CA ASN A 60 -0.16 2.21 -15.13
C ASN A 60 -0.23 3.67 -15.63
N TYR A 61 -0.43 4.64 -14.73
CA TYR A 61 -0.53 6.05 -15.10
C TYR A 61 0.77 6.60 -15.68
N PHE A 62 1.91 6.22 -15.13
CA PHE A 62 3.23 6.69 -15.54
C PHE A 62 3.92 5.79 -16.59
N ASP A 63 3.25 4.73 -17.07
CA ASP A 63 3.81 3.73 -18.00
C ASP A 63 5.14 3.16 -17.47
N LEU A 64 5.13 2.75 -16.19
CA LEU A 64 6.31 2.23 -15.51
C LEU A 64 6.35 0.71 -15.56
N ASP A 65 7.57 0.20 -15.63
CA ASP A 65 7.82 -1.21 -15.35
C ASP A 65 7.74 -1.44 -13.84
N GLY A 66 7.06 -2.49 -13.42
CA GLY A 66 7.00 -2.81 -12.00
C GLY A 66 5.90 -3.75 -11.60
N GLY A 67 5.88 -4.01 -10.30
CA GLY A 67 4.84 -4.76 -9.62
C GLY A 67 4.69 -4.25 -8.20
N PHE A 68 4.06 -5.05 -7.36
CA PHE A 68 4.03 -4.82 -5.92
C PHE A 68 4.61 -6.04 -5.22
N GLU A 69 5.42 -5.80 -4.20
CA GLU A 69 6.04 -6.87 -3.43
C GLU A 69 5.04 -7.41 -2.41
N LEU A 70 4.84 -8.72 -2.41
CA LEU A 70 4.09 -9.41 -1.38
C LEU A 70 5.03 -9.77 -0.24
N PHE A 71 5.02 -8.96 0.80
CA PHE A 71 5.59 -9.36 2.10
C PHE A 71 4.53 -10.16 2.85
N ALA A 72 4.62 -11.48 2.76
CA ALA A 72 3.95 -12.38 3.67
C ALA A 72 4.96 -12.79 4.73
N ASP A 73 4.78 -12.33 5.97
CA ASP A 73 5.46 -12.94 7.10
C ASP A 73 4.66 -14.19 7.49
N PRO A 74 5.18 -15.41 7.23
CA PRO A 74 4.46 -16.65 7.53
C PRO A 74 4.30 -16.88 9.04
N LEU A 75 4.95 -16.07 9.88
CA LEU A 75 4.84 -16.10 11.34
C LEU A 75 4.04 -14.93 11.90
N ALA A 76 3.59 -13.98 11.07
CA ALA A 76 2.74 -12.90 11.52
C ALA A 76 1.35 -13.43 11.89
N ASP A 77 1.11 -13.57 13.20
CA ASP A 77 -0.21 -13.83 13.76
C ASP A 77 -1.00 -12.52 13.85
N ASP A 78 -1.38 -12.00 12.67
CA ASP A 78 -2.29 -10.85 12.55
C ASP A 78 -3.75 -11.30 12.37
N HIS A 79 -4.03 -12.60 12.57
CA HIS A 79 -5.36 -13.14 12.38
C HIS A 79 -6.34 -12.55 13.39
N GLY A 80 -7.43 -11.98 12.85
CA GLY A 80 -8.52 -11.42 13.64
C GLY A 80 -8.33 -9.98 14.09
N TRP A 81 -7.16 -9.37 13.96
CA TRP A 81 -6.99 -7.97 14.36
C TRP A 81 -7.49 -7.01 13.28
N GLU A 82 -8.28 -6.02 13.69
CA GLU A 82 -8.74 -4.93 12.82
C GLU A 82 -8.51 -3.56 13.48
N GLU A 83 -8.27 -2.53 12.66
CA GLU A 83 -8.17 -1.14 13.14
C GLU A 83 -9.58 -0.56 13.33
N ARG A 84 -9.85 -0.03 14.53
CA ARG A 84 -11.12 0.66 14.83
C ARG A 84 -10.88 2.09 15.29
N VAL A 85 -11.75 3.01 14.86
CA VAL A 85 -11.74 4.39 15.36
C VAL A 85 -12.31 4.39 16.78
N VAL A 86 -11.47 4.75 17.77
CA VAL A 86 -11.85 4.81 19.20
C VAL A 86 -12.13 6.22 19.69
N HIS A 87 -11.67 7.24 18.97
CA HIS A 87 -11.92 8.64 19.31
C HIS A 87 -11.88 9.53 18.06
N ARG A 88 -12.74 10.56 18.04
CA ARG A 88 -12.76 11.63 17.03
C ARG A 88 -12.73 12.98 17.72
N TYR A 89 -11.89 13.88 17.23
CA TYR A 89 -11.82 15.27 17.66
C TYR A 89 -12.70 16.15 16.76
N ASP A 90 -13.16 17.29 17.28
CA ASP A 90 -14.00 18.24 16.54
C ASP A 90 -13.29 18.85 15.31
N ASP A 91 -11.96 18.85 15.30
CA ASP A 91 -11.12 19.38 14.23
C ASP A 91 -10.78 18.36 13.13
N GLY A 92 -11.40 17.17 13.17
CA GLY A 92 -11.23 16.12 12.16
C GLY A 92 -10.08 15.15 12.43
N ARG A 93 -9.25 15.39 13.45
CA ARG A 93 -8.29 14.38 13.94
C ARG A 93 -9.03 13.18 14.51
N PHE A 94 -8.39 12.02 14.52
CA PHE A 94 -8.98 10.82 15.11
C PHE A 94 -7.90 9.84 15.61
N VAL A 95 -8.33 8.91 16.46
CA VAL A 95 -7.48 7.89 17.05
C VAL A 95 -8.02 6.52 16.64
N THR A 96 -7.14 5.65 16.16
CA THR A 96 -7.47 4.23 15.96
C THR A 96 -6.75 3.37 17.00
N GLN A 97 -7.35 2.20 17.25
CA GLN A 97 -6.76 1.15 18.08
C GLN A 97 -7.10 -0.19 17.44
N ARG A 98 -6.12 -1.10 17.44
CA ARG A 98 -6.34 -2.48 17.01
C ARG A 98 -7.27 -3.18 17.98
N TYR A 99 -8.21 -3.94 17.45
CA TYR A 99 -9.17 -4.74 18.20
C TYR A 99 -9.24 -6.14 17.60
N ASN A 100 -9.24 -7.16 18.47
CA ASN A 100 -9.48 -8.54 18.08
C ASN A 100 -10.90 -8.93 18.52
N PRO A 101 -11.87 -9.09 17.59
CA PRO A 101 -13.24 -9.46 17.91
C PRO A 101 -13.40 -10.91 18.36
N GLU A 102 -12.42 -11.79 18.06
CA GLU A 102 -12.48 -13.19 18.46
C GLU A 102 -12.07 -13.37 19.93
N GLN A 103 -11.12 -12.56 20.41
CA GLN A 103 -10.63 -12.59 21.79
C GLN A 103 -11.26 -11.52 22.68
N ASP A 104 -12.00 -10.57 22.09
CA ASP A 104 -12.50 -9.35 22.76
C ASP A 104 -11.38 -8.55 23.44
N GLU A 105 -10.24 -8.41 22.73
CA GLU A 105 -9.04 -7.75 23.23
C GLU A 105 -8.70 -6.49 22.43
N TRP A 106 -8.27 -5.45 23.16
CA TRP A 106 -7.74 -4.23 22.57
C TRP A 106 -6.21 -4.24 22.56
N GLY A 107 -5.63 -3.78 21.46
CA GLY A 107 -4.19 -3.65 21.31
C GLY A 107 -3.63 -2.65 22.32
N LYS A 108 -2.39 -2.86 22.74
CA LYS A 108 -1.71 -2.03 23.75
C LYS A 108 -1.53 -0.56 23.34
N TYR A 109 -1.43 -0.29 22.04
CA TYR A 109 -1.09 1.02 21.49
C TYR A 109 -2.23 1.58 20.64
N VAL A 110 -2.25 2.91 20.52
CA VAL A 110 -3.16 3.65 19.66
C VAL A 110 -2.38 4.41 18.60
N THR A 111 -3.00 4.61 17.43
CA THR A 111 -2.47 5.46 16.36
C THR A 111 -3.25 6.76 16.31
N VAL A 112 -2.54 7.89 16.36
CA VAL A 112 -3.15 9.23 16.30
C VAL A 112 -2.95 9.81 14.91
N TYR A 113 -4.05 10.08 14.22
CA TYR A 113 -4.06 10.75 12.92
C TYR A 113 -4.24 12.25 13.13
N THR A 114 -3.23 13.02 12.71
CA THR A 114 -3.21 14.49 12.82
C THR A 114 -3.28 15.13 11.44
N THR A 115 -3.87 16.33 11.37
CA THR A 115 -4.00 17.15 10.15
C THR A 115 -2.73 17.91 9.82
#